data_AF-F9VT05-F1
#
_entry.id   AF-F9VT05-F1
#
_cell.length_a   1.000
_cell.length_b   1.000
_cell.length_c   1.000
_cell.angle_alpha   90.00
_cell.angle_beta   90.00
_cell.angle_gamma   90.00
#
_symmetry.space_group_name_H-M   'P 1'
#
loop_
_entity.id
_entity.type
_entity.pdbx_description
1 polymer ?
#
loop_
_entity_poly.entity_id
_entity_poly.type
_entity_poly.pdbx_seq_one_letter_code
_entity_poly.pdbx_strand_id
1 'polypeptide(L)'
;MDAPGVKLICRSSYTQQAAVMGTPFDYPLSSRMDENDTIFVFDKVLVPWENVFMYGDVDKINAFFPQSGFLPRFTLQGCTRLAVKLDFIAGLLMKALDCTGAGGFRGVQTRVGEVIGWRNLFWSLSDAMVNNPEPWIGDTVIPKLEYGLTYRMFAQQGYPRVKEIIEQDVASGLIYLPSSSADFKSPDVRPYLDKYVRGSDGILAVDRVKVMKALWDSIGSEFGGRHELYERNYAGNHEGVKAELLMFADARGTVGEMKGLAEQCLSEYDLDGWTVPDLIGNDDVSFFRNR
;
A
#
# COMPACT_ATOMS: atom_id res chain seq x y z
N MET A 1 18.83 -18.19 -14.26
CA MET A 1 19.37 -16.81 -14.35
C MET A 1 20.70 -16.75 -15.10
N ASP A 2 21.43 -17.87 -15.10
CA ASP A 2 22.72 -18.12 -15.73
C ASP A 2 22.65 -18.63 -17.17
N ALA A 3 21.45 -18.78 -17.74
CA ALA A 3 21.28 -19.18 -19.13
C ALA A 3 22.05 -18.24 -20.06
N PRO A 4 22.90 -18.75 -20.98
CA PRO A 4 23.65 -17.92 -21.90
C PRO A 4 22.74 -16.95 -22.66
N GLY A 5 23.12 -15.66 -22.67
CA GLY A 5 22.33 -14.59 -23.29
C GLY A 5 21.39 -13.85 -22.32
N VAL A 6 21.11 -14.39 -21.13
CA VAL A 6 20.38 -13.67 -20.07
C VAL A 6 21.31 -12.63 -19.44
N LYS A 7 20.86 -11.38 -19.37
CA LYS A 7 21.60 -10.27 -18.76
C LYS A 7 20.67 -9.44 -17.87
N LEU A 8 21.22 -8.98 -16.75
CA LEU A 8 20.57 -8.00 -15.88
C LEU A 8 21.37 -6.70 -15.91
N ILE A 9 20.70 -5.61 -16.24
CA ILE A 9 21.27 -4.26 -16.15
C ILE A 9 20.62 -3.61 -14.93
N CYS A 10 21.37 -3.55 -13.84
CA CYS A 10 20.87 -3.04 -12.57
C CYS A 10 20.67 -1.52 -12.59
N ARG A 11 19.64 -1.05 -11.87
CA ARG A 11 19.58 0.36 -11.46
C ARG A 11 20.63 0.65 -10.38
N SER A 12 20.79 1.93 -10.04
CA SER A 12 21.56 2.36 -8.87
C SER A 12 21.20 1.52 -7.63
N SER A 13 22.21 0.99 -6.93
CA SER A 13 22.00 0.17 -5.72
C SER A 13 22.02 1.03 -4.47
N TYR A 14 20.91 1.01 -3.74
CA TYR A 14 20.78 1.71 -2.47
C TYR A 14 21.58 1.00 -1.38
N THR A 15 21.65 -0.34 -1.42
CA THR A 15 22.54 -1.09 -0.52
C THR A 15 24.00 -0.73 -0.73
N GLN A 16 24.47 -0.60 -1.97
CA GLN A 16 25.84 -0.16 -2.24
C GLN A 16 26.09 1.25 -1.72
N GLN A 17 25.19 2.20 -2.02
CA GLN A 17 25.32 3.58 -1.52
C GLN A 17 25.32 3.64 0.01
N ALA A 18 24.40 2.94 0.67
CA ALA A 18 24.35 2.85 2.13
C ALA A 18 25.61 2.21 2.73
N ALA A 19 26.21 1.23 2.06
CA ALA A 19 27.43 0.58 2.52
C ALA A 19 28.69 1.44 2.35
N VAL A 20 28.77 2.22 1.26
CA VAL A 20 29.95 3.05 0.96
C VAL A 20 29.89 4.41 1.65
N MET A 21 28.72 5.05 1.66
CA MET A 21 28.53 6.43 2.12
C MET A 21 27.83 6.54 3.48
N GLY A 22 27.50 5.42 4.11
CA GLY A 22 26.75 5.40 5.36
C GLY A 22 27.08 4.19 6.23
N THR A 23 26.16 3.90 7.16
CA THR A 23 26.22 2.74 8.04
C THR A 23 24.80 2.17 8.24
N PRO A 24 24.64 0.95 8.79
CA PRO A 24 23.32 0.45 9.16
C PRO A 24 22.57 1.30 10.19
N PHE A 25 23.25 2.15 10.96
CA PHE A 25 22.60 3.13 11.83
C PHE A 25 22.01 4.29 11.01
N ASP A 26 22.67 4.65 9.92
CA ASP A 26 22.29 5.78 9.08
C ASP A 26 21.20 5.40 8.06
N TYR A 27 21.27 4.18 7.53
CA TYR A 27 20.37 3.65 6.50
C TYR A 27 19.95 2.19 6.82
N PRO A 28 19.15 1.97 7.87
CA PRO A 28 18.84 0.62 8.39
C PRO A 28 17.97 -0.24 7.47
N LEU A 29 17.31 0.33 6.46
CA LEU A 29 16.50 -0.39 5.48
C LEU A 29 17.24 -0.51 4.15
N SER A 30 17.76 0.60 3.62
CA SER A 30 18.51 0.60 2.36
C SER A 30 19.67 -0.40 2.38
N SER A 31 20.31 -0.59 3.55
CA SER A 31 21.47 -1.48 3.68
C SER A 31 21.15 -2.98 3.66
N ARG A 32 19.87 -3.38 3.69
CA ARG A 32 19.49 -4.81 3.81
C ARG A 32 18.19 -5.22 3.13
N MET A 33 17.38 -4.27 2.65
CA MET A 33 16.08 -4.54 2.03
C MET A 33 15.97 -4.03 0.58
N ASP A 34 17.08 -3.62 -0.06
CA ASP A 34 17.09 -3.13 -1.44
C ASP A 34 16.83 -4.28 -2.43
N GLU A 35 15.66 -4.26 -3.08
CA GLU A 35 15.33 -5.14 -4.19
C GLU A 35 15.65 -4.41 -5.50
N ASN A 36 16.76 -4.76 -6.17
CA ASN A 36 17.20 -4.04 -7.37
C ASN A 36 16.24 -4.27 -8.55
N ASP A 37 15.64 -3.20 -9.04
CA ASP A 37 14.74 -3.22 -10.20
C ASP A 37 15.58 -3.24 -11.48
N THR A 38 15.89 -4.45 -11.95
CA THR A 38 16.80 -4.65 -13.09
C THR A 38 16.08 -4.66 -14.43
N ILE A 39 16.70 -4.10 -15.46
CA ILE A 39 16.29 -4.34 -16.85
C ILE A 39 16.75 -5.75 -17.23
N PHE A 40 15.80 -6.57 -17.65
CA PHE A 40 16.03 -7.95 -18.06
C PHE A 40 16.20 -8.04 -19.57
N VAL A 41 17.33 -8.56 -20.04
CA VAL A 41 17.63 -8.73 -21.47
C VAL A 41 17.80 -10.20 -21.81
N PHE A 42 17.12 -10.65 -22.86
CA PHE A 42 17.26 -11.97 -23.44
C PHE A 42 17.89 -11.86 -24.83
N ASP A 43 19.22 -11.99 -24.91
CA ASP A 43 19.96 -11.96 -26.18
C ASP A 43 20.12 -13.39 -26.72
N LYS A 44 19.27 -13.76 -27.68
CA LYS A 44 19.24 -15.09 -28.33
C LYS A 44 19.29 -16.25 -27.34
N VAL A 45 18.54 -16.14 -26.24
CA VAL A 45 18.45 -17.17 -25.21
C VAL A 45 17.72 -18.39 -25.78
N LEU A 46 18.36 -19.56 -25.72
CA LEU A 46 17.69 -20.82 -25.97
C LEU A 46 16.78 -21.13 -24.77
N VAL A 47 15.47 -21.20 -25.00
CA VAL A 47 14.48 -21.66 -24.01
C VAL A 47 14.17 -23.13 -24.31
N PRO A 48 14.61 -24.08 -23.46
CA PRO A 48 14.26 -25.49 -23.62
C PRO A 48 12.75 -25.71 -23.55
N TRP A 49 12.24 -26.73 -24.26
CA TRP A 49 10.81 -27.03 -24.32
C TRP A 49 10.19 -27.33 -22.94
N GLU A 50 10.98 -27.89 -22.03
CA GLU A 50 10.59 -28.17 -20.65
C GLU A 50 10.27 -26.89 -19.85
N ASN A 51 10.74 -25.73 -20.30
CA ASN A 51 10.49 -24.42 -19.70
C ASN A 51 9.42 -23.60 -20.46
N VAL A 52 8.80 -24.17 -21.50
CA VAL A 52 7.76 -23.51 -22.28
C VAL A 52 6.39 -23.84 -21.72
N PHE A 53 5.67 -22.83 -21.23
CA PHE A 53 4.32 -23.00 -20.69
C PHE A 53 3.22 -22.66 -21.71
N MET A 54 3.46 -21.67 -22.58
CA MET A 54 2.54 -21.24 -23.64
C MET A 54 3.35 -20.85 -24.86
N TYR A 55 2.92 -21.28 -26.06
CA TYR A 55 3.63 -21.02 -27.32
C TYR A 55 2.65 -20.92 -28.49
N GLY A 56 2.70 -19.82 -29.24
CA GLY A 56 1.93 -19.61 -30.48
C GLY A 56 0.41 -19.38 -30.33
N ASP A 57 -0.16 -19.66 -29.15
CA ASP A 57 -1.60 -19.56 -28.87
C ASP A 57 -1.93 -18.21 -28.20
N VAL A 58 -2.33 -17.22 -29.01
CA VAL A 58 -2.60 -15.85 -28.57
C VAL A 58 -3.74 -15.78 -27.54
N ASP A 59 -4.78 -16.59 -27.73
CA ASP A 59 -5.95 -16.56 -26.85
C ASP A 59 -5.61 -17.09 -25.46
N LYS A 60 -4.86 -18.19 -25.36
CA LYS A 60 -4.37 -18.68 -24.06
C LYS A 60 -3.43 -17.70 -23.36
N ILE A 61 -2.57 -17.04 -24.13
CA ILE A 61 -1.63 -16.04 -23.60
C ILE A 61 -2.40 -14.85 -23.01
N ASN A 62 -3.40 -14.33 -23.73
CA ASN A 62 -4.24 -13.24 -23.25
C ASN A 62 -5.10 -13.65 -22.03
N ALA A 63 -5.53 -14.92 -21.99
CA ALA A 63 -6.31 -15.46 -20.89
C ALA A 63 -5.49 -15.78 -19.62
N PHE A 64 -4.16 -15.75 -19.67
CA PHE A 64 -3.31 -16.13 -18.53
C PHE A 64 -3.65 -15.35 -17.26
N PHE A 65 -3.69 -14.02 -17.32
CA PHE A 65 -3.90 -13.19 -16.14
C PHE A 65 -5.28 -13.41 -15.48
N PRO A 66 -6.41 -13.40 -16.21
CA PRO A 66 -7.73 -13.64 -15.61
C PRO A 66 -8.00 -15.11 -15.24
N GLN A 67 -7.37 -16.10 -15.86
CA GLN A 67 -7.74 -17.52 -15.67
C GLN A 67 -6.72 -18.38 -14.91
N SER A 68 -5.45 -17.95 -14.79
CA SER A 68 -4.40 -18.76 -14.14
C SER A 68 -4.51 -18.88 -12.63
N GLY A 69 -5.41 -18.13 -12.00
CA GLY A 69 -5.47 -17.97 -10.53
C GLY A 69 -4.30 -17.17 -9.95
N PHE A 70 -3.39 -16.64 -10.77
CA PHE A 70 -2.28 -15.80 -10.33
C PHE A 70 -2.78 -14.51 -9.67
N LEU A 71 -3.73 -13.81 -10.32
CA LEU A 71 -4.23 -12.50 -9.88
C LEU A 71 -4.75 -12.51 -8.43
N PRO A 72 -5.73 -13.36 -8.06
CA PRO A 72 -6.23 -13.40 -6.67
C PRO A 72 -5.14 -13.72 -5.62
N ARG A 73 -4.16 -14.54 -6.00
CA ARG A 73 -3.11 -15.02 -5.09
C ARG A 73 -2.00 -13.99 -4.89
N PHE A 74 -1.58 -13.29 -5.94
CA PHE A 74 -0.59 -12.22 -5.77
C PHE A 74 -1.19 -11.06 -4.97
N THR A 75 -2.48 -10.74 -5.16
CA THR A 75 -3.10 -9.65 -4.41
C THR A 75 -3.22 -9.96 -2.93
N LEU A 76 -3.47 -11.22 -2.55
CA LEU A 76 -3.41 -11.64 -1.16
C LEU A 76 -2.03 -11.38 -0.57
N GLN A 77 -0.98 -11.90 -1.20
CA GLN A 77 0.40 -11.70 -0.73
C GLN A 77 0.77 -10.21 -0.66
N GLY A 78 0.43 -9.44 -1.69
CA GLY A 78 0.71 -8.00 -1.76
C GLY A 78 -0.01 -7.21 -0.68
N CYS A 79 -1.29 -7.52 -0.42
CA CYS A 79 -2.10 -6.87 0.61
C CYS A 79 -1.55 -7.16 2.00
N THR A 80 -1.28 -8.42 2.33
CA THR A 80 -0.71 -8.81 3.63
C THR A 80 0.68 -8.19 3.84
N ARG A 81 1.54 -8.19 2.80
CA ARG A 81 2.86 -7.57 2.86
C ARG A 81 2.77 -6.06 3.12
N LEU A 82 1.83 -5.36 2.47
CA LEU A 82 1.61 -3.93 2.72
C LEU A 82 1.08 -3.69 4.14
N ALA A 83 0.16 -4.52 4.62
CA ALA A 83 -0.38 -4.42 5.99
C ALA A 83 0.73 -4.52 7.05
N VAL A 84 1.65 -5.48 6.91
CA VAL A 84 2.85 -5.62 7.78
C VAL A 84 3.77 -4.41 7.66
N LYS A 85 3.97 -3.87 6.45
CA LYS A 85 4.76 -2.64 6.27
C LYS A 85 4.12 -1.46 7.02
N LEU A 86 2.79 -1.35 7.02
CA LEU A 86 2.07 -0.30 7.72
C LEU A 86 2.06 -0.48 9.24
N ASP A 87 2.09 -1.72 9.76
CA ASP A 87 2.37 -1.97 11.18
C ASP A 87 3.70 -1.35 11.60
N PHE A 88 4.75 -1.62 10.81
CA PHE A 88 6.08 -1.10 11.06
C PHE A 88 6.15 0.42 10.97
N ILE A 89 5.57 1.02 9.91
CA ILE A 89 5.58 2.48 9.70
C ILE A 89 4.76 3.20 10.77
N ALA A 90 3.58 2.68 11.16
CA ALA A 90 2.77 3.25 12.23
C ALA A 90 3.53 3.23 13.57
N GLY A 91 4.21 2.12 13.87
CA GLY A 91 5.07 2.01 15.05
C GLY A 91 6.21 3.02 15.05
N LEU A 92 6.89 3.20 13.91
CA LEU A 92 7.95 4.21 13.78
C LEU A 92 7.43 5.65 13.90
N LEU A 93 6.28 5.96 13.29
CA LEU A 93 5.64 7.27 13.41
C LEU A 93 5.34 7.59 14.88
N MET A 94 4.70 6.68 15.61
CA MET A 94 4.40 6.91 17.03
C MET A 94 5.69 7.13 17.84
N LYS A 95 6.74 6.32 17.60
CA LYS A 95 8.03 6.53 18.26
C LYS A 95 8.70 7.86 17.90
N ALA A 96 8.57 8.32 16.66
CA ALA A 96 9.09 9.62 16.24
C ALA A 96 8.31 10.77 16.92
N LEU A 97 7.00 10.62 17.09
CA LEU A 97 6.17 11.59 17.79
C LEU A 97 6.47 11.63 19.29
N ASP A 98 6.79 10.50 19.92
CA ASP A 98 7.32 10.47 21.30
C ASP A 98 8.65 11.25 21.39
N CYS A 99 9.56 11.03 20.42
CA CYS A 99 10.85 11.72 20.38
C CYS A 99 10.72 13.25 20.21
N THR A 100 9.69 13.72 19.52
CA THR A 100 9.42 15.17 19.33
C THR A 100 8.55 15.76 20.44
N GLY A 101 7.81 14.93 21.18
CA GLY A 101 6.80 15.37 22.15
C GLY A 101 5.48 15.85 21.52
N ALA A 102 5.31 15.68 20.20
CA ALA A 102 4.12 16.16 19.50
C ALA A 102 2.90 15.21 19.64
N GLY A 103 3.11 13.98 20.11
CA GLY A 103 2.06 12.96 20.22
C GLY A 103 0.89 13.32 21.14
N GLY A 104 1.06 14.28 22.04
CA GLY A 104 0.00 14.79 22.92
C GLY A 104 -0.99 15.73 22.24
N PHE A 105 -0.68 16.26 21.06
CA PHE A 105 -1.54 17.23 20.39
C PHE A 105 -2.71 16.56 19.67
N ARG A 106 -3.93 17.03 19.91
CA ARG A 106 -5.15 16.44 19.32
C ARG A 106 -5.07 16.30 17.80
N GLY A 107 -4.58 17.33 17.09
CA GLY A 107 -4.46 17.28 15.63
C GLY A 107 -3.49 16.21 15.13
N VAL A 108 -2.40 15.96 15.86
CA VAL A 108 -1.45 14.88 15.56
C VAL A 108 -2.11 13.53 15.84
N GLN A 109 -2.80 13.39 16.99
CA GLN A 109 -3.50 12.15 17.34
C GLN A 109 -4.56 11.75 16.31
N THR A 110 -5.30 12.71 15.73
CA THR A 110 -6.27 12.40 14.68
C THR A 110 -5.62 11.78 13.45
N ARG A 111 -4.43 12.27 13.06
CA ARG A 111 -3.70 11.76 11.89
C ARG A 111 -2.99 10.43 12.17
N VAL A 112 -2.49 10.22 13.39
CA VAL A 112 -2.04 8.89 13.83
C VAL A 112 -3.19 7.88 13.76
N GLY A 113 -4.39 8.28 14.20
CA GLY A 113 -5.61 7.48 14.06
C GLY A 113 -5.93 7.16 12.60
N GLU A 114 -5.73 8.10 11.68
CA GLU A 114 -5.88 7.88 10.23
C GLU A 114 -4.88 6.84 9.70
N VAL A 115 -3.60 6.91 10.10
CA VAL A 115 -2.58 5.90 9.73
C VAL A 115 -2.97 4.51 10.25
N ILE A 116 -3.48 4.40 11.47
CA ILE A 116 -4.00 3.14 12.03
C ILE A 116 -5.22 2.65 11.23
N GLY A 117 -6.10 3.56 10.79
CA GLY A 117 -7.23 3.25 9.91
C GLY A 117 -6.79 2.62 8.59
N TRP A 118 -5.80 3.23 7.92
CA TRP A 118 -5.19 2.67 6.70
C TRP A 118 -4.58 1.29 6.96
N ARG A 119 -3.81 1.14 8.05
CA ARG A 119 -3.25 -0.15 8.45
C ARG A 119 -4.35 -1.21 8.65
N ASN A 120 -5.43 -0.87 9.34
CA ASN A 120 -6.53 -1.79 9.61
C ASN A 120 -7.28 -2.18 8.33
N LEU A 121 -7.44 -1.26 7.38
CA LEU A 121 -8.05 -1.54 6.08
C LEU A 121 -7.32 -2.68 5.34
N PHE A 122 -5.99 -2.67 5.28
CA PHE A 122 -5.27 -3.71 4.54
C PHE A 122 -5.25 -5.06 5.25
N TRP A 123 -5.27 -5.08 6.59
CA TRP A 123 -5.49 -6.31 7.33
C TRP A 123 -6.90 -6.87 7.11
N SER A 124 -7.94 -6.03 7.16
CA SER A 124 -9.31 -6.47 6.94
C SER A 124 -9.57 -6.98 5.52
N LEU A 125 -8.96 -6.36 4.50
CA LEU A 125 -8.98 -6.87 3.14
C LEU A 125 -8.30 -8.24 3.03
N SER A 126 -7.15 -8.42 3.67
CA SER A 126 -6.45 -9.72 3.71
C SER A 126 -7.31 -10.79 4.39
N ASP A 127 -7.96 -10.47 5.52
CA ASP A 127 -8.86 -11.38 6.23
C ASP A 127 -10.07 -11.76 5.37
N ALA A 128 -10.69 -10.78 4.71
CA ALA A 128 -11.83 -11.01 3.83
C ALA A 128 -11.47 -11.89 2.62
N MET A 129 -10.25 -11.76 2.08
CA MET A 129 -9.73 -12.61 1.01
C MET A 129 -9.64 -14.09 1.40
N VAL A 130 -9.26 -14.40 2.66
CA VAL A 130 -9.03 -15.78 3.12
C VAL A 130 -10.23 -16.41 3.82
N ASN A 131 -11.09 -15.61 4.45
CA ASN A 131 -12.27 -16.10 5.16
C ASN A 131 -13.50 -16.28 4.25
N ASN A 132 -13.42 -15.79 3.00
CA ASN A 132 -14.44 -15.99 1.98
C ASN A 132 -13.84 -16.46 0.65
N PRO A 133 -13.08 -17.58 0.63
CA PRO A 133 -12.40 -18.01 -0.58
C PRO A 133 -13.38 -18.57 -1.61
N GLU A 134 -13.01 -18.53 -2.89
CA GLU A 134 -13.82 -19.06 -3.98
C GLU A 134 -13.35 -20.49 -4.31
N PRO A 135 -14.28 -21.46 -4.54
CA PRO A 135 -13.92 -22.74 -5.13
C PRO A 135 -13.20 -22.54 -6.47
N TRP A 136 -12.20 -23.37 -6.75
CA TRP A 136 -11.44 -23.30 -8.00
C TRP A 136 -11.32 -24.66 -8.68
N ILE A 137 -10.10 -25.11 -9.01
CA ILE A 137 -9.89 -26.36 -9.73
C ILE A 137 -9.83 -27.54 -8.75
N GLY A 138 -10.69 -28.53 -8.97
CA GLY A 138 -10.81 -29.69 -8.08
C GLY A 138 -11.20 -29.24 -6.67
N ASP A 139 -10.50 -29.76 -5.66
CA ASP A 139 -10.75 -29.43 -4.24
C ASP A 139 -9.99 -28.18 -3.76
N THR A 140 -9.41 -27.40 -4.68
CA THR A 140 -8.65 -26.18 -4.33
C THR A 140 -9.56 -24.96 -4.22
N VAL A 141 -9.07 -23.96 -3.49
CA VAL A 141 -9.72 -22.66 -3.36
C VAL A 141 -8.77 -21.53 -3.72
N ILE A 142 -9.32 -20.38 -4.11
CA ILE A 142 -8.58 -19.15 -4.38
C ILE A 142 -9.09 -17.99 -3.51
N PRO A 143 -8.23 -17.02 -3.16
CA PRO A 143 -8.67 -15.86 -2.39
C PRO A 143 -9.75 -15.06 -3.13
N LYS A 144 -10.64 -14.39 -2.39
CA LYS A 144 -11.71 -13.57 -2.98
C LYS A 144 -11.14 -12.41 -3.79
N LEU A 145 -11.40 -12.40 -5.10
CA LEU A 145 -10.75 -11.48 -6.03
C LEU A 145 -11.14 -10.01 -5.79
N GLU A 146 -12.40 -9.74 -5.47
CA GLU A 146 -12.93 -8.38 -5.33
C GLU A 146 -12.15 -7.57 -4.28
N TYR A 147 -11.79 -8.21 -3.16
CA TYR A 147 -11.00 -7.56 -2.11
C TYR A 147 -9.53 -7.38 -2.55
N GLY A 148 -8.99 -8.32 -3.34
CA GLY A 148 -7.68 -8.18 -3.96
C GLY A 148 -7.59 -7.00 -4.93
N LEU A 149 -8.61 -6.80 -5.76
CA LEU A 149 -8.72 -5.64 -6.65
C LEU A 149 -8.91 -4.34 -5.86
N THR A 150 -9.70 -4.39 -4.80
CA THR A 150 -9.93 -3.24 -3.89
C THR A 150 -8.62 -2.81 -3.21
N TYR A 151 -7.81 -3.76 -2.76
CA TYR A 151 -6.46 -3.50 -2.25
C TYR A 151 -5.60 -2.72 -3.26
N ARG A 152 -5.58 -3.14 -4.54
CA ARG A 152 -4.76 -2.48 -5.58
C ARG A 152 -5.12 -1.01 -5.74
N MET A 153 -6.41 -0.68 -5.69
CA MET A 153 -6.86 0.72 -5.75
C MET A 153 -6.46 1.50 -4.49
N PHE A 154 -6.75 0.97 -3.29
CA PHE A 154 -6.51 1.70 -2.05
C PHE A 154 -5.03 1.83 -1.70
N ALA A 155 -4.17 0.88 -2.10
CA ALA A 155 -2.72 0.98 -1.89
C ALA A 155 -2.13 2.26 -2.50
N GLN A 156 -2.62 2.66 -3.69
CA GLN A 156 -2.19 3.87 -4.39
C GLN A 156 -2.58 5.17 -3.70
N GLN A 157 -3.55 5.13 -2.79
CA GLN A 157 -4.07 6.30 -2.07
C GLN A 157 -3.55 6.31 -0.62
N GLY A 158 -3.65 5.17 0.05
CA GLY A 158 -3.27 5.01 1.45
C GLY A 158 -1.78 5.18 1.69
N TYR A 159 -0.90 4.55 0.88
CA TYR A 159 0.55 4.65 1.11
C TYR A 159 1.07 6.09 0.98
N PRO A 160 0.70 6.84 -0.09
CA PRO A 160 1.02 8.28 -0.17
C PRO A 160 0.46 9.12 0.97
N ARG A 161 -0.77 8.85 1.39
CA ARG A 161 -1.41 9.59 2.48
C ARG A 161 -0.68 9.37 3.81
N VAL A 162 -0.25 8.14 4.08
CA VAL A 162 0.56 7.82 5.27
C VAL A 162 1.90 8.56 5.23
N LYS A 163 2.58 8.60 4.06
CA LYS A 163 3.81 9.38 3.89
C LYS A 163 3.57 10.87 4.15
N GLU A 164 2.52 11.44 3.56
CA GLU A 164 2.15 12.85 3.74
C GLU A 164 1.95 13.20 5.22
N ILE A 165 1.23 12.36 5.97
CA ILE A 165 1.02 12.54 7.42
C ILE A 165 2.35 12.55 8.17
N ILE A 166 3.27 11.63 7.86
CA ILE A 166 4.59 11.57 8.50
C ILE A 166 5.37 12.87 8.24
N GLU A 167 5.38 13.35 7.00
CA GLU A 167 6.08 14.58 6.62
C GLU A 167 5.44 15.82 7.27
N GLN A 168 4.12 15.86 7.44
CA GLN A 168 3.41 16.95 8.11
C GLN A 168 3.65 16.97 9.63
N ASP A 169 3.61 15.81 10.29
CA ASP A 169 3.61 15.74 11.76
C ASP A 169 5.00 15.60 12.39
N VAL A 170 5.93 14.90 11.73
CA VAL A 170 7.32 14.80 12.22
C VAL A 170 8.16 15.97 11.70
N ALA A 171 7.84 16.45 10.48
CA ALA A 171 8.38 17.66 9.88
C ALA A 171 9.91 17.79 10.02
N SER A 172 10.37 18.84 10.69
CA SER A 172 11.80 19.14 10.84
C SER A 172 12.57 18.10 11.66
N GLY A 173 11.89 17.21 12.39
CA GLY A 173 12.52 16.10 13.10
C GLY A 173 13.28 15.14 12.18
N LEU A 174 12.92 15.11 10.89
CA LEU A 174 13.54 14.25 9.88
C LEU A 174 14.74 14.87 9.17
N ILE A 175 14.98 16.18 9.30
CA ILE A 175 16.06 16.87 8.56
C ILE A 175 17.22 17.31 9.45
N TYR A 176 16.98 17.65 10.72
CA TYR A 176 18.05 18.08 11.64
C TYR A 176 18.74 16.89 12.33
N LEU A 177 19.27 15.97 11.52
CA LEU A 177 19.96 14.76 11.98
C LEU A 177 21.47 14.87 11.67
N PRO A 178 22.36 14.34 12.54
CA PRO A 178 23.78 14.27 12.24
C PRO A 178 24.03 13.38 11.02
N SER A 179 25.11 13.67 10.30
CA SER A 179 25.42 13.04 9.02
C SER A 179 25.63 11.53 9.17
N SER A 180 26.34 11.10 10.20
CA SER A 180 26.76 9.72 10.37
C SER A 180 26.73 9.29 11.83
N SER A 181 26.59 7.98 12.06
CA SER A 181 26.90 7.38 13.37
C SER A 181 28.31 7.70 13.89
N ALA A 182 29.24 8.08 13.01
CA ALA A 182 30.57 8.55 13.40
C ALA A 182 30.53 9.84 14.24
N ASP A 183 29.55 10.72 14.03
CA ASP A 183 29.41 11.98 14.77
C ASP A 183 29.17 11.72 16.27
N PHE A 184 28.49 10.64 16.60
CA PHE A 184 28.28 10.20 17.98
C PHE A 184 29.52 9.58 18.64
N LYS A 185 30.54 9.24 17.86
CA LYS A 185 31.84 8.70 18.32
C LYS A 185 32.91 9.79 18.40
N SER A 186 32.68 10.95 17.79
CA SER A 186 33.59 12.08 17.86
C SER A 186 33.49 12.79 19.20
N PRO A 187 34.59 12.92 19.98
CA PRO A 187 34.57 13.62 21.26
C PRO A 187 34.26 15.12 21.10
N ASP A 188 34.54 15.70 19.93
CA ASP A 188 34.29 17.13 19.66
C ASP A 188 32.83 17.41 19.31
N VAL A 189 32.12 16.44 18.74
CA VAL A 189 30.73 16.60 18.27
C VAL A 189 29.72 16.04 19.26
N ARG A 190 30.05 14.90 19.89
CA ARG A 190 29.13 14.16 20.76
C ARG A 190 28.49 15.02 21.87
N PRO A 191 29.22 15.88 22.61
CA PRO A 191 28.61 16.70 23.66
C PRO A 191 27.49 17.62 23.14
N TYR A 192 27.61 18.11 21.91
CA TYR A 192 26.59 18.95 21.29
C TYR A 192 25.37 18.14 20.87
N LEU A 193 25.56 16.92 20.35
CA LEU A 193 24.44 16.04 20.01
C LEU A 193 23.63 15.65 21.26
N ASP A 194 24.30 15.26 22.34
CA ASP A 194 23.64 14.89 23.60
C ASP A 194 22.86 16.06 24.20
N LYS A 195 23.36 17.29 24.04
CA LYS A 195 22.72 18.49 24.58
C LYS A 195 21.57 19.02 23.71
N TYR A 196 21.77 19.11 22.39
CA TYR A 196 20.88 19.83 21.49
C TYR A 196 20.00 18.94 20.62
N VAL A 197 20.33 17.65 20.47
CA VAL A 197 19.61 16.69 19.63
C VAL A 197 19.00 15.58 20.48
N ARG A 198 18.74 15.84 21.76
CA ARG A 198 17.98 14.92 22.63
C ARG A 198 16.52 14.83 22.19
N GLY A 199 15.86 13.73 22.54
CA GLY A 199 14.41 13.64 22.44
C GLY A 199 13.71 14.38 23.59
N SER A 200 12.40 14.48 23.45
CA SER A 200 11.51 14.89 24.54
C SER A 200 11.52 13.86 25.67
N ASP A 201 11.06 14.27 26.86
CA ASP A 201 10.84 13.40 28.03
C ASP A 201 12.04 12.49 28.41
N GLY A 202 13.26 13.01 28.28
CA GLY A 202 14.48 12.33 28.70
C GLY A 202 15.04 11.32 27.70
N ILE A 203 14.47 11.20 26.50
CA ILE A 203 15.01 10.34 25.44
C ILE A 203 16.40 10.80 25.02
N LEU A 204 17.36 9.87 25.00
CA LEU A 204 18.74 10.15 24.61
C LEU A 204 18.85 10.53 23.13
N ALA A 205 19.83 11.37 22.80
CA ALA A 205 20.05 11.83 21.42
C ALA A 205 20.30 10.67 20.44
N VAL A 206 21.05 9.65 20.85
CA VAL A 206 21.31 8.46 20.02
C VAL A 206 20.02 7.70 19.68
N ASP A 207 19.09 7.57 20.63
CA ASP A 207 17.84 6.85 20.45
C ASP A 207 16.88 7.65 19.56
N ARG A 208 16.78 8.97 19.79
CA ARG A 208 16.05 9.88 18.90
C ARG A 208 16.54 9.76 17.46
N VAL A 209 17.85 9.93 17.24
CA VAL A 209 18.41 9.93 15.88
C VAL A 209 18.23 8.56 15.22
N LYS A 210 18.36 7.47 15.97
CA LYS A 210 18.13 6.11 15.45
C LYS A 210 16.70 5.92 14.93
N VAL A 211 15.69 6.39 15.68
CA VAL A 211 14.29 6.35 15.25
C VAL A 211 14.06 7.24 14.03
N MET A 212 14.56 8.47 14.06
CA MET A 212 14.35 9.43 12.96
C MET A 212 15.02 8.99 11.67
N LYS A 213 16.23 8.43 11.72
CA LYS A 213 16.90 7.88 10.54
C LYS A 213 16.20 6.64 10.00
N ALA A 214 15.68 5.76 10.86
CA ALA A 214 14.87 4.63 10.40
C ALA A 214 13.58 5.07 9.71
N LEU A 215 12.90 6.09 10.25
CA LEU A 215 11.70 6.65 9.64
C LEU A 215 12.03 7.37 8.32
N TRP A 216 13.10 8.17 8.28
CA TRP A 216 13.55 8.82 7.06
C TRP A 216 13.93 7.82 5.97
N ASP A 217 14.65 6.75 6.31
CA ASP A 217 14.99 5.69 5.37
C ASP A 217 13.77 4.88 4.92
N SER A 218 12.62 5.00 5.60
CA SER A 218 11.36 4.37 5.19
C SER A 218 10.58 5.19 4.16
N ILE A 219 10.77 6.51 4.08
CA ILE A 219 9.92 7.41 3.28
C ILE A 219 10.65 8.46 2.42
N GLY A 220 11.86 8.87 2.80
CA GLY A 220 12.54 10.05 2.27
C GLY A 220 13.93 9.79 1.67
N SER A 221 14.58 8.67 1.97
CA SER A 221 15.77 8.23 1.22
C SER A 221 15.42 7.85 -0.22
N GLU A 222 16.41 7.66 -1.10
CA GLU A 222 16.16 7.17 -2.47
C GLU A 222 15.44 5.80 -2.46
N PHE A 223 15.77 4.95 -1.49
CA PHE A 223 15.04 3.70 -1.21
C PHE A 223 13.58 3.97 -0.79
N GLY A 224 13.34 4.91 0.12
CA GLY A 224 11.99 5.33 0.53
C GLY A 224 11.16 5.87 -0.64
N GLY A 225 11.76 6.70 -1.49
CA GLY A 225 11.16 7.21 -2.72
C GLY A 225 10.85 6.11 -3.74
N ARG A 226 11.76 5.15 -3.94
CA ARG A 226 11.49 3.95 -4.76
C ARG A 226 10.35 3.12 -4.19
N HIS A 227 10.29 2.96 -2.86
CA HIS A 227 9.21 2.23 -2.20
C HIS A 227 7.86 2.93 -2.39
N GLU A 228 7.81 4.26 -2.35
CA GLU A 228 6.60 5.00 -2.72
C GLU A 228 6.19 4.74 -4.17
N LEU A 229 7.13 4.83 -5.12
CA LEU A 229 6.84 4.58 -6.53
C LEU A 229 6.33 3.15 -6.77
N TYR A 230 6.91 2.17 -6.06
CA TYR A 230 6.51 0.78 -6.07
C TYR A 230 5.07 0.61 -5.58
N GLU A 231 4.73 1.07 -4.37
CA GLU A 231 3.38 0.88 -3.80
C GLU A 231 2.28 1.60 -4.60
N ARG A 232 2.65 2.65 -5.36
CA ARG A 232 1.75 3.35 -6.27
C ARG A 232 1.48 2.61 -7.59
N ASN A 233 2.44 1.86 -8.13
CA ASN A 233 2.37 1.46 -9.55
C ASN A 233 2.66 -0.01 -9.82
N TYR A 234 3.22 -0.76 -8.87
CA TYR A 234 3.63 -2.16 -9.07
C TYR A 234 2.47 -3.03 -9.57
N ALA A 235 1.26 -2.81 -9.05
CA ALA A 235 0.09 -3.60 -9.40
C ALA A 235 -0.73 -3.03 -10.57
N GLY A 236 -0.17 -2.07 -11.33
CA GLY A 236 -0.84 -1.40 -12.44
C GLY A 236 -0.96 0.12 -12.26
N ASN A 237 -1.27 0.83 -13.34
CA ASN A 237 -1.44 2.28 -13.30
C ASN A 237 -2.77 2.67 -12.61
N HIS A 238 -2.87 3.93 -12.20
CA HIS A 238 -3.99 4.45 -11.39
C HIS A 238 -5.39 4.45 -12.04
N GLU A 239 -5.47 4.30 -13.36
CA GLU A 239 -6.73 4.18 -14.10
C GLU A 239 -7.07 2.70 -14.29
N GLY A 240 -6.09 1.91 -14.73
CA GLY A 240 -6.25 0.47 -14.98
C GLY A 240 -6.77 -0.29 -13.76
N VAL A 241 -6.20 -0.05 -12.58
CA VAL A 241 -6.66 -0.75 -11.35
C VAL A 241 -8.11 -0.43 -10.98
N LYS A 242 -8.63 0.74 -11.37
CA LYS A 242 -10.03 1.15 -11.14
C LYS A 242 -10.95 0.62 -12.23
N ALA A 243 -10.52 0.68 -13.48
CA ALA A 243 -11.27 0.12 -14.60
C ALA A 243 -11.46 -1.40 -14.44
N GLU A 244 -10.44 -2.11 -13.96
CA GLU A 244 -10.52 -3.54 -13.69
C GLU A 244 -11.54 -3.88 -12.59
N LEU A 245 -11.69 -3.05 -11.55
CA LEU A 245 -12.75 -3.25 -10.54
C LEU A 245 -14.14 -3.29 -11.18
N LEU A 246 -14.45 -2.30 -12.04
CA LEU A 246 -15.72 -2.26 -12.77
C LEU A 246 -15.85 -3.45 -13.73
N MET A 247 -14.80 -3.73 -14.50
CA MET A 247 -14.81 -4.83 -15.47
C MET A 247 -15.09 -6.19 -14.81
N PHE A 248 -14.43 -6.48 -13.69
CA PHE A 248 -14.66 -7.74 -12.96
C PHE A 248 -16.02 -7.76 -12.26
N ALA A 249 -16.49 -6.65 -11.71
CA ALA A 249 -17.83 -6.57 -11.11
C ALA A 249 -18.94 -6.79 -12.16
N ASP A 250 -18.75 -6.29 -13.38
CA ASP A 250 -19.69 -6.50 -14.49
C ASP A 250 -19.66 -7.96 -14.96
N ALA A 251 -18.46 -8.50 -15.22
CA ALA A 251 -18.26 -9.88 -15.65
C ALA A 251 -18.78 -10.92 -14.63
N ARG A 252 -18.87 -10.55 -13.36
CA ARG A 252 -19.38 -11.40 -12.26
C ARG A 252 -20.85 -11.14 -11.93
N GLY A 253 -21.52 -10.22 -12.62
CA GLY A 253 -22.94 -9.91 -12.40
C GLY A 253 -23.24 -8.97 -11.24
N THR A 254 -22.26 -8.60 -10.42
CA THR A 254 -22.42 -7.69 -9.27
C THR A 254 -22.94 -6.31 -9.68
N VAL A 255 -22.57 -5.81 -10.87
CA VAL A 255 -23.15 -4.56 -11.42
C VAL A 255 -24.65 -4.69 -11.62
N GLY A 256 -25.12 -5.84 -12.11
CA GLY A 256 -26.54 -6.14 -12.28
C GLY A 256 -27.26 -6.20 -10.94
N GLU A 257 -26.67 -6.83 -9.92
CA GLU A 257 -27.23 -6.89 -8.56
C GLU A 257 -27.39 -5.49 -7.94
N MET A 258 -26.37 -4.64 -8.04
CA MET A 258 -26.43 -3.26 -7.54
C MET A 258 -27.50 -2.43 -8.27
N LYS A 259 -27.61 -2.58 -9.59
CA LYS A 259 -28.66 -1.92 -10.38
C LYS A 259 -30.04 -2.45 -10.03
N GLY A 260 -30.21 -3.76 -9.90
CA GLY A 260 -31.47 -4.39 -9.54
C GLY A 260 -32.00 -3.94 -8.18
N LEU A 261 -31.12 -3.74 -7.18
CA LEU A 261 -31.52 -3.17 -5.88
C LEU A 261 -32.04 -1.73 -6.03
N ALA A 262 -31.39 -0.92 -6.87
CA ALA A 262 -31.86 0.43 -7.18
C ALA A 262 -33.20 0.39 -7.94
N GLU A 263 -33.34 -0.49 -8.93
CA GLU A 263 -34.57 -0.69 -9.70
C GLU A 263 -35.73 -1.14 -8.81
N GLN A 264 -35.49 -1.98 -7.81
CA GLN A 264 -36.50 -2.35 -6.83
C GLN A 264 -37.04 -1.11 -6.12
N CYS A 265 -36.17 -0.26 -5.55
CA CYS A 265 -36.60 0.98 -4.92
C CYS A 265 -37.35 1.90 -5.90
N LEU A 266 -36.88 2.03 -7.14
CA LEU A 266 -37.53 2.84 -8.17
C LEU A 266 -38.89 2.28 -8.61
N SER A 267 -39.14 0.99 -8.42
CA SER A 267 -40.43 0.36 -8.77
C SER A 267 -41.52 0.57 -7.72
N GLU A 268 -41.14 0.98 -6.50
CA GLU A 268 -42.06 1.17 -5.37
C GLU A 268 -42.82 2.50 -5.44
N TYR A 269 -42.53 3.36 -6.42
CA TYR A 269 -43.23 4.62 -6.64
C TYR A 269 -43.30 5.04 -8.11
N ASP A 270 -44.25 5.91 -8.42
CA ASP A 270 -44.37 6.57 -9.70
C ASP A 270 -44.77 8.06 -9.54
N LEU A 271 -45.26 8.70 -10.61
CA LEU A 271 -45.69 10.10 -10.57
C LEU A 271 -46.91 10.32 -9.65
N ASP A 272 -47.70 9.27 -9.40
CA ASP A 272 -48.95 9.33 -8.66
C ASP A 272 -48.79 8.94 -7.18
N GLY A 273 -47.71 8.25 -6.81
CA GLY A 273 -47.35 8.02 -5.40
C GLY A 273 -46.68 6.66 -5.19
N TRP A 274 -46.89 6.07 -4.02
CA TRP A 274 -46.43 4.71 -3.73
C TRP A 274 -47.24 3.67 -4.51
N THR A 275 -46.56 2.69 -5.09
CA THR A 275 -47.19 1.56 -5.81
C THR A 275 -47.28 0.29 -4.93
N VAL A 276 -46.61 0.30 -3.78
CA VAL A 276 -46.62 -0.78 -2.79
C VAL A 276 -47.68 -0.57 -1.70
N PRO A 277 -48.29 -1.65 -1.18
CA PRO A 277 -49.45 -1.55 -0.29
C PRO A 277 -49.13 -1.23 1.17
N ASP A 278 -47.87 -1.34 1.59
CA ASP A 278 -47.43 -1.16 2.97
C ASP A 278 -47.02 0.29 3.32
N LEU A 279 -47.00 1.19 2.33
CA LEU A 279 -46.69 2.60 2.52
C LEU A 279 -47.94 3.47 2.37
N ILE A 280 -48.07 4.47 3.26
CA ILE A 280 -49.16 5.45 3.22
C ILE A 280 -48.75 6.61 2.32
N GLY A 281 -49.58 6.92 1.32
CA GLY A 281 -49.41 8.08 0.45
C GLY A 281 -49.47 9.42 1.22
N ASN A 282 -49.24 10.53 0.53
CA ASN A 282 -49.19 11.85 1.16
C ASN A 282 -50.38 12.76 0.83
N ASP A 283 -51.47 12.19 0.31
CA ASP A 283 -52.62 12.98 -0.19
C ASP A 283 -53.29 13.83 0.90
N ASP A 284 -53.36 13.32 2.12
CA ASP A 284 -53.98 13.96 3.28
C ASP A 284 -53.16 15.14 3.85
N VAL A 285 -51.87 15.23 3.50
CA VAL A 285 -50.95 16.26 4.00
C VAL A 285 -50.34 17.12 2.88
N SER A 286 -50.47 16.72 1.61
CA SER A 286 -49.84 17.41 0.49
C SER A 286 -50.51 18.76 0.21
N PHE A 287 -49.77 19.85 0.46
CA PHE A 287 -50.23 21.20 0.16
C PHE A 287 -50.51 21.42 -1.34
N PHE A 288 -49.74 20.77 -2.21
CA PHE A 288 -49.86 20.94 -3.66
C PHE A 288 -50.99 20.10 -4.28
N ARG A 289 -51.37 18.97 -3.67
CA ARG A 289 -52.52 18.16 -4.14
C ARG A 289 -53.86 18.66 -3.59
N ASN A 290 -53.85 19.39 -2.47
CA ASN A 290 -55.05 19.92 -1.80
C ASN A 290 -55.42 21.36 -2.20
N ARG A 291 -54.90 21.85 -3.34
CA ARG A 291 -55.25 23.16 -3.94
C ARG A 291 -55.84 22.96 -5.33
#